data_AF-A0A2T4CMH9-F1
#
_entry.id   AF-A0A2T4CMH9-F1
#
_cell.length_a   1.000
_cell.length_b   1.000
_cell.length_c   1.000
_cell.angle_alpha   90.00
_cell.angle_beta   90.00
_cell.angle_gamma   90.00
#
_symmetry.space_group_name_H-M   'P 1'
#
loop_
_entity.id
_entity.type
_entity.pdbx_description
1 polymer ?
#
loop_
_entity_poly.entity_id
_entity_poly.type
_entity_poly.pdbx_seq_one_letter_code
_entity_poly.pdbx_strand_id
1 'polypeptide(L)'
;RALAFRGKVAMKAFLLGGLLWLPIPIVTGFIALAAPQLGIFPPSADMVGPMVAAEVLGKVGAVVVFVVVFSALASSLDSLLAATADLVTRDFYHKKFNPQAGDRQLMRVNRYSIIGLGVLTWLFCLPQIATLGALLNFAGAFVASTIFPVVLGLYSRRITGSYAAVAMTLGTVLGLISYFMIGFYVAALVSCAVSASICAIGLWRSKAAFEWDQLAEREESL
;
A
#
# COMPACT_ATOMS: atom_id res chain seq x y z
N ARG A 1 7.77 -2.92 12.07
CA ARG A 1 9.23 -2.91 11.73
C ARG A 1 9.87 -1.52 11.93
N ALA A 2 9.29 -0.41 11.46
CA ALA A 2 9.86 0.94 11.66
C ALA A 2 9.88 1.47 13.12
N LEU A 3 9.08 0.88 14.02
CA LEU A 3 9.01 1.31 15.43
C LEU A 3 10.05 0.62 16.34
N ALA A 4 10.83 -0.33 15.82
CA ALA A 4 11.89 -1.01 16.57
C ALA A 4 13.21 -0.21 16.62
N PHE A 5 13.28 0.94 15.93
CA PHE A 5 14.47 1.79 15.90
C PHE A 5 14.55 2.67 17.15
N ARG A 6 15.78 2.86 17.67
CA ARG A 6 16.02 3.91 18.68
C ARG A 6 15.59 5.26 18.10
N GLY A 7 14.82 6.04 18.86
CA GLY A 7 14.16 7.27 18.37
C GLY A 7 15.09 8.27 17.66
N LYS A 8 16.36 8.37 18.07
CA LYS A 8 17.37 9.22 17.42
C LYS A 8 17.79 8.76 16.01
N VAL A 9 17.68 7.46 15.72
CA VAL A 9 18.06 6.86 14.44
C VAL A 9 16.88 6.83 13.47
N ALA A 10 15.65 6.71 13.98
CA ALA A 10 14.44 6.66 13.17
C ALA A 10 14.30 7.88 12.25
N MET A 11 14.43 9.10 12.78
CA MET A 11 14.31 10.32 11.98
C MET A 11 15.37 10.40 10.88
N LYS A 12 16.63 10.05 11.19
CA LYS A 12 17.71 10.02 10.20
C LYS A 12 17.46 8.98 9.11
N ALA A 13 16.96 7.80 9.48
CA ALA A 13 16.63 6.74 8.53
C ALA A 13 15.49 7.17 7.58
N PHE A 14 14.44 7.82 8.07
CA PHE A 14 13.36 8.34 7.23
C PHE A 14 13.83 9.46 6.30
N LEU A 15 14.63 10.41 6.80
CA LEU A 15 15.18 11.50 5.98
C LEU A 15 16.13 10.97 4.90
N LEU A 16 17.04 10.06 5.25
CA LEU A 16 17.95 9.43 4.29
C LEU A 16 17.18 8.58 3.28
N GLY A 17 16.18 7.82 3.73
CA GLY A 17 15.33 7.02 2.84
C GLY A 17 14.58 7.90 1.84
N GLY A 18 13.99 9.00 2.29
CA GLY A 18 13.33 9.97 1.41
C GLY A 18 14.30 10.63 0.43
N LEU A 19 15.49 11.05 0.91
CA LEU A 19 16.52 11.65 0.06
C LEU A 19 17.04 10.68 -1.00
N LEU A 20 17.25 9.41 -0.63
CA LEU A 20 17.68 8.34 -1.55
C LEU A 20 16.59 7.93 -2.54
N TRP A 21 15.32 8.26 -2.26
CA TRP A 21 14.22 8.01 -3.17
C TRP A 21 14.09 9.07 -4.27
N LEU A 22 14.52 10.32 -4.02
CA LEU A 22 14.41 11.42 -5.00
C LEU A 22 15.07 11.15 -6.37
N PRO A 23 16.24 10.49 -6.46
CA PRO A 23 16.85 10.18 -7.76
C PRO A 23 16.04 9.16 -8.58
N ILE A 24 15.22 8.31 -7.94
CA ILE A 24 14.57 7.17 -8.62
C ILE A 24 13.54 7.62 -9.66
N PRO A 25 12.59 8.54 -9.36
CA PRO A 25 11.68 9.09 -10.36
C PRO A 25 12.41 9.83 -11.48
N ILE A 26 13.49 10.54 -11.16
CA ILE A 26 14.28 11.29 -12.14
C ILE A 26 14.89 10.32 -13.15
N VAL A 27 15.60 9.30 -12.68
CA VAL A 27 16.23 8.29 -13.54
C VAL A 27 15.19 7.53 -14.35
N THR A 28 14.09 7.09 -13.73
CA THR A 28 12.99 6.40 -14.43
C THR A 28 12.37 7.29 -15.51
N GLY A 29 12.21 8.59 -15.23
CA GLY A 29 11.71 9.56 -16.21
C GLY A 29 12.63 9.73 -17.41
N PHE A 30 13.95 9.82 -17.20
CA PHE A 30 14.92 9.87 -18.29
C PHE A 30 14.93 8.57 -19.12
N ILE A 31 14.82 7.41 -18.48
CA ILE A 31 14.70 6.12 -19.18
C ILE A 31 13.45 6.11 -20.08
N ALA A 32 12.31 6.61 -19.57
CA ALA A 32 11.09 6.70 -20.36
C ALA A 32 11.22 7.66 -21.55
N LEU A 33 11.90 8.80 -21.35
CA LEU A 33 12.17 9.76 -22.43
C LEU A 33 13.12 9.21 -23.49
N ALA A 34 14.08 8.35 -23.11
CA ALA A 34 15.06 7.73 -24.00
C ALA A 34 14.46 6.65 -24.92
N ALA A 35 13.38 5.99 -24.50
CA ALA A 35 12.81 4.85 -25.22
C ALA A 35 12.43 5.16 -26.69
N PRO A 36 11.76 6.29 -27.03
CA PRO A 36 11.46 6.62 -28.42
C PRO A 36 12.69 6.91 -29.27
N GLN A 37 13.76 7.48 -28.69
CA GLN A 37 15.00 7.75 -29.44
C GLN A 37 15.78 6.47 -29.76
N LEU A 38 15.61 5.42 -28.95
CA LEU A 38 16.15 4.09 -29.21
C LEU A 38 15.26 3.26 -30.16
N GLY A 39 14.13 3.81 -30.64
CA GLY A 39 13.18 3.08 -31.48
C GLY A 39 12.38 2.00 -30.73
N ILE A 40 12.34 2.07 -29.39
CA ILE A 40 11.66 1.10 -28.53
C ILE A 40 10.22 1.58 -28.30
N PHE A 41 9.26 0.84 -28.86
CA PHE A 41 7.82 1.07 -28.66
C PHE A 41 7.21 -0.13 -27.93
N PRO A 42 7.26 -0.15 -26.58
CA PRO A 42 6.79 -1.28 -25.82
C PRO A 42 5.26 -1.35 -25.83
N PRO A 43 4.68 -2.57 -25.83
CA PRO A 43 3.23 -2.77 -25.83
C PRO A 43 2.56 -2.31 -24.53
N SER A 44 3.34 -2.12 -23.46
CA SER A 44 2.87 -1.57 -22.18
C SER A 44 3.93 -0.66 -21.56
N ALA A 45 3.48 0.36 -20.82
CA ALA A 45 4.36 1.33 -20.17
C ALA A 45 5.31 0.69 -19.15
N ASP A 46 4.89 -0.43 -18.55
CA ASP A 46 5.63 -1.11 -17.48
C ASP A 46 6.89 -1.83 -18.00
N MET A 47 6.94 -2.10 -19.31
CA MET A 47 8.06 -2.77 -19.96
C MET A 47 9.17 -1.80 -20.41
N VAL A 48 8.92 -0.49 -20.37
CA VAL A 48 9.87 0.54 -20.84
C VAL A 48 11.21 0.43 -20.11
N GLY A 49 11.18 0.36 -18.77
CA GLY A 49 12.38 0.31 -17.94
C GLY A 49 13.28 -0.89 -18.27
N PRO A 50 12.78 -2.13 -18.16
CA PRO A 50 13.55 -3.31 -18.49
C PRO A 50 14.03 -3.36 -19.95
N MET A 51 13.20 -2.95 -20.92
CA MET A 51 13.57 -3.00 -22.35
C MET A 51 14.68 -2.01 -22.70
N VAL A 52 14.58 -0.76 -22.22
CA VAL A 52 15.63 0.24 -22.44
C VAL A 52 16.94 -0.18 -21.78
N ALA A 53 16.89 -0.70 -20.55
CA ALA A 53 18.08 -1.16 -19.85
C ALA A 53 18.72 -2.38 -20.55
N ALA A 54 17.91 -3.31 -21.07
CA ALA A 54 18.40 -4.46 -21.83
C ALA A 54 19.07 -4.06 -23.14
N GLU A 55 18.51 -3.08 -23.86
CA GLU A 55 19.07 -2.58 -25.13
C GLU A 55 20.42 -1.88 -24.90
N VAL A 56 20.50 -1.00 -23.90
CA VAL A 56 21.71 -0.20 -23.63
C VAL A 56 22.86 -1.04 -23.09
N LEU A 57 22.60 -2.00 -22.19
CA LEU A 57 23.66 -2.79 -21.55
C LEU A 57 24.00 -4.09 -22.32
N GLY A 58 23.28 -4.43 -23.39
CA GLY A 58 23.45 -5.66 -24.15
C GLY A 58 23.11 -6.93 -23.37
N LYS A 59 23.49 -8.10 -23.91
CA LYS A 59 23.04 -9.43 -23.41
C LYS A 59 23.35 -9.67 -21.93
N VAL A 60 24.54 -9.30 -21.47
CA VAL A 60 24.95 -9.52 -20.07
C VAL A 60 24.17 -8.60 -19.13
N GLY A 61 23.98 -7.34 -19.53
CA GLY A 61 23.21 -6.40 -18.74
C GLY A 61 21.73 -6.74 -18.67
N ALA A 62 21.14 -7.27 -19.74
CA ALA A 62 19.76 -7.74 -19.73
C ALA A 62 19.52 -8.82 -18.66
N VAL A 63 20.46 -9.76 -18.49
CA VAL A 63 20.39 -10.79 -17.44
C VAL A 63 20.51 -10.16 -16.05
N VAL A 64 21.45 -9.22 -15.85
CA VAL A 64 21.62 -8.52 -14.57
C VAL A 64 20.36 -7.73 -14.20
N VAL A 65 19.81 -6.95 -15.13
CA VAL A 65 18.58 -6.18 -14.93
C VAL A 65 17.42 -7.09 -14.59
N PHE A 66 17.26 -8.21 -15.29
CA PHE A 66 16.24 -9.20 -15.00
C PHE A 66 16.36 -9.73 -13.56
N VAL A 67 17.56 -10.12 -13.12
CA VAL A 67 17.80 -10.60 -11.75
C VAL A 67 17.49 -9.51 -10.72
N VAL A 68 17.90 -8.27 -10.96
CA VAL A 68 17.66 -7.14 -10.03
C VAL A 68 16.17 -6.85 -9.91
N VAL A 69 15.45 -6.72 -11.03
CA VAL A 69 14.01 -6.45 -11.05
C VAL A 69 13.25 -7.60 -10.40
N PHE A 70 13.57 -8.85 -10.73
CA PHE A 70 12.92 -10.02 -10.15
C PHE A 70 13.16 -10.11 -8.65
N SER A 71 14.38 -9.85 -8.18
CA SER A 71 14.72 -9.85 -6.75
C SER A 71 13.97 -8.76 -6.00
N ALA A 72 13.86 -7.55 -6.57
CA ALA A 72 13.12 -6.44 -5.98
C ALA A 72 11.62 -6.72 -5.88
N LEU A 73 11.02 -7.30 -6.93
CA LEU A 73 9.62 -7.72 -6.94
C LEU A 73 9.37 -8.84 -5.91
N ALA A 74 10.22 -9.87 -5.88
CA ALA A 74 10.12 -10.96 -4.92
C ALA A 74 10.20 -10.46 -3.46
N SER A 75 11.11 -9.53 -3.17
CA SER A 75 11.23 -8.93 -1.83
C SER A 75 9.98 -8.13 -1.43
N SER A 76 9.35 -7.45 -2.39
CA SER A 76 8.14 -6.66 -2.13
C SER A 76 6.92 -7.57 -1.92
N LEU A 77 6.80 -8.61 -2.75
CA LEU A 77 5.76 -9.62 -2.65
C LEU A 77 5.80 -10.38 -1.32
N ASP A 78 7.00 -10.79 -0.87
CA ASP A 78 7.18 -11.45 0.44
C ASP A 78 6.65 -10.58 1.58
N SER A 79 7.05 -9.30 1.61
CA SER A 79 6.64 -8.37 2.67
C SER A 79 5.13 -8.09 2.65
N LEU A 80 4.52 -7.98 1.46
CA LEU A 80 3.08 -7.76 1.31
C LEU A 80 2.28 -9.01 1.72
N LEU A 81 2.65 -10.19 1.23
CA LEU A 81 2.00 -11.45 1.59
C LEU A 81 2.07 -11.71 3.10
N ALA A 82 3.24 -11.50 3.71
CA ALA A 82 3.41 -11.65 5.14
C ALA A 82 2.55 -10.66 5.92
N ALA A 83 2.50 -9.39 5.51
CA ALA A 83 1.68 -8.36 6.17
C ALA A 83 0.18 -8.65 6.04
N THR A 84 -0.30 -9.01 4.85
CA THR A 84 -1.72 -9.32 4.62
C THR A 84 -2.12 -10.61 5.34
N ALA A 85 -1.27 -11.62 5.37
CA ALA A 85 -1.55 -12.86 6.09
C ALA A 85 -1.59 -12.66 7.61
N ASP A 86 -0.72 -11.80 8.16
CA ASP A 86 -0.77 -11.42 9.58
C ASP A 86 -2.05 -10.66 9.92
N LEU A 87 -2.49 -9.72 9.06
CA LEU A 87 -3.79 -9.04 9.20
C LEU A 87 -4.95 -10.04 9.17
N VAL A 88 -4.98 -10.97 8.22
CA VAL A 88 -6.04 -12.00 8.15
C VAL A 88 -6.02 -12.88 9.40
N THR A 89 -4.84 -13.28 9.87
CA THR A 89 -4.71 -14.18 11.02
C THR A 89 -5.10 -13.48 12.32
N ARG A 90 -4.62 -12.24 12.56
CA ARG A 90 -4.90 -11.51 13.80
C ARG A 90 -6.31 -10.93 13.82
N ASP A 91 -6.72 -10.24 12.76
CA ASP A 91 -7.97 -9.48 12.77
C ASP A 91 -9.19 -10.37 12.51
N PHE A 92 -9.07 -11.39 11.65
CA PHE A 92 -10.19 -12.29 11.36
C PHE A 92 -10.14 -13.56 12.20
N TYR A 93 -9.01 -14.27 12.22
CA TYR A 93 -8.97 -15.57 12.91
C TYR A 93 -8.91 -15.42 14.42
N HIS A 94 -7.95 -14.66 14.96
CA HIS A 94 -7.78 -14.52 16.40
C HIS A 94 -8.93 -13.71 17.02
N LYS A 95 -9.28 -12.55 16.48
CA LYS A 95 -10.27 -11.66 17.10
C LYS A 95 -11.72 -12.12 16.94
N LYS A 96 -12.07 -12.72 15.80
CA LYS A 96 -13.46 -13.06 15.46
C LYS A 96 -13.79 -14.55 15.53
N PHE A 97 -12.84 -15.43 15.24
CA PHE A 97 -13.12 -16.86 15.09
C PHE A 97 -12.68 -17.69 16.30
N ASN A 98 -11.46 -17.50 16.79
CA ASN A 98 -10.95 -18.22 17.95
C ASN A 98 -10.02 -17.34 18.81
N PRO A 99 -10.57 -16.59 19.78
CA PRO A 99 -9.80 -15.72 20.66
C PRO A 99 -8.87 -16.45 21.63
N GLN A 100 -8.98 -17.77 21.76
CA GLN A 100 -8.07 -18.60 22.60
C GLN A 100 -7.06 -19.40 21.77
N ALA A 101 -6.84 -19.03 20.50
CA ALA A 101 -5.88 -19.73 19.65
C ALA A 101 -4.45 -19.53 20.16
N GLY A 102 -3.77 -20.63 20.53
CA GLY A 102 -2.36 -20.57 20.91
C GLY A 102 -1.44 -20.23 19.74
N ASP A 103 -0.24 -19.71 20.04
CA ASP A 103 0.75 -19.23 19.05
C ASP A 103 1.03 -20.23 17.92
N ARG A 104 1.17 -21.52 18.24
CA ARG A 104 1.42 -22.58 17.25
C ARG A 104 0.27 -22.72 16.25
N GLN A 105 -0.96 -22.50 16.68
CA GLN A 105 -2.15 -22.54 15.83
C GLN A 105 -2.22 -21.29 14.95
N LEU A 106 -1.94 -20.11 15.52
CA LEU A 106 -1.87 -18.86 14.76
C LEU A 106 -0.79 -18.93 13.66
N MET A 107 0.40 -19.45 13.97
CA MET A 107 1.46 -19.63 12.97
C MET A 107 1.04 -20.58 11.83
N ARG A 108 0.28 -21.63 12.15
CA ARG A 108 -0.21 -22.58 11.14
C ARG A 108 -1.25 -21.93 10.23
N VAL A 109 -2.21 -21.19 10.80
CA VAL A 109 -3.22 -20.43 10.05
C VAL A 109 -2.53 -19.40 9.16
N ASN A 110 -1.57 -18.64 9.69
CA ASN A 110 -0.81 -17.65 8.92
C ASN A 110 -0.14 -18.27 7.69
N ARG A 111 0.51 -19.44 7.83
CA ARG A 111 1.10 -20.15 6.68
C ARG A 111 0.07 -20.55 5.63
N TYR A 112 -1.10 -21.04 6.04
CA TYR A 112 -2.18 -21.35 5.11
C TYR A 112 -2.75 -20.09 4.45
N SER A 113 -2.86 -18.98 5.18
CA SER A 113 -3.26 -17.68 4.63
C SER A 113 -2.27 -17.19 3.57
N ILE A 114 -0.95 -17.33 3.79
CA ILE A 114 0.07 -16.97 2.78
C ILE A 114 -0.12 -17.80 1.50
N ILE A 115 -0.28 -19.12 1.61
CA ILE A 115 -0.48 -20.00 0.44
C ILE A 115 -1.79 -19.64 -0.28
N GLY A 116 -2.88 -19.45 0.47
CA GLY A 116 -4.18 -19.10 -0.08
C GLY A 116 -4.16 -17.75 -0.81
N LEU A 117 -3.57 -16.72 -0.19
CA LEU A 117 -3.39 -15.40 -0.80
C LEU A 117 -2.53 -15.51 -2.06
N GLY A 118 -1.41 -16.23 -2.02
CA GLY A 118 -0.54 -16.42 -3.18
C GLY A 118 -1.25 -17.07 -4.36
N VAL A 119 -2.00 -18.15 -4.13
CA VAL A 119 -2.77 -18.83 -5.18
C VAL A 119 -3.88 -17.93 -5.72
N LEU A 120 -4.63 -17.25 -4.86
CA LEU A 120 -5.67 -16.32 -5.28
C LEU A 120 -5.11 -15.18 -6.13
N THR A 121 -4.05 -14.51 -5.66
CA THR A 121 -3.39 -13.45 -6.42
C THR A 121 -2.89 -13.96 -7.76
N TRP A 122 -2.30 -15.17 -7.82
CA TRP A 122 -1.86 -15.76 -9.08
C TRP A 122 -3.02 -16.00 -10.05
N LEU A 123 -4.14 -16.56 -9.58
CA LEU A 123 -5.35 -16.76 -10.38
C LEU A 123 -5.94 -15.44 -10.88
N PHE A 124 -5.94 -14.39 -10.06
CA PHE A 124 -6.39 -13.05 -10.47
C PHE A 124 -5.47 -12.39 -11.51
N CYS A 125 -4.18 -12.73 -11.52
CA CYS A 125 -3.21 -12.20 -12.50
C CYS A 125 -3.27 -12.92 -13.87
N LEU A 126 -3.75 -14.16 -13.95
CA LEU A 126 -3.86 -14.92 -15.20
C LEU A 126 -4.64 -14.19 -16.34
N PRO A 127 -5.82 -13.60 -16.09
CA PRO A 127 -6.61 -12.99 -17.16
C PRO A 127 -6.08 -11.61 -17.64
N GLN A 128 -5.03 -11.05 -17.03
CA GLN A 128 -4.43 -9.76 -17.42
C GLN A 128 -5.45 -8.63 -17.68
N ILE A 129 -6.48 -8.55 -16.83
CA ILE A 129 -7.67 -7.70 -17.05
C ILE A 129 -7.33 -6.20 -17.06
N ALA A 130 -6.26 -5.80 -16.36
CA ALA A 130 -5.87 -4.41 -16.20
C ALA A 130 -4.34 -4.25 -16.30
N THR A 131 -3.90 -3.10 -16.83
CA THR A 131 -2.49 -2.71 -16.80
C THR A 131 -2.04 -2.41 -15.37
N LEU A 132 -0.73 -2.51 -15.09
CA LEU A 132 -0.19 -2.18 -13.77
C LEU A 132 -0.55 -0.75 -13.38
N GLY A 133 -0.44 0.19 -14.33
CA GLY A 133 -0.84 1.59 -14.13
C GLY A 133 -2.30 1.74 -13.72
N ALA A 134 -3.24 1.03 -14.35
CA ALA A 134 -4.65 1.06 -13.98
C ALA A 134 -4.88 0.49 -12.56
N LEU A 135 -4.25 -0.63 -12.24
CA LEU A 135 -4.32 -1.25 -10.90
C LEU A 135 -3.74 -0.34 -9.82
N LEU A 136 -2.62 0.33 -10.09
CA LEU A 136 -1.98 1.28 -9.17
C LEU A 136 -2.88 2.49 -8.91
N ASN A 137 -3.52 3.04 -9.94
CA ASN A 137 -4.46 4.14 -9.77
C ASN A 137 -5.73 3.72 -9.02
N PHE A 138 -6.24 2.52 -9.31
CA PHE A 138 -7.37 1.94 -8.58
C PHE A 138 -7.04 1.72 -7.10
N ALA A 139 -5.93 1.05 -6.79
CA ALA A 139 -5.46 0.85 -5.42
C ALA A 139 -5.13 2.17 -4.72
N GLY A 140 -4.65 3.17 -5.47
CA GLY A 140 -4.38 4.52 -4.99
C GLY A 140 -5.61 5.19 -4.37
N ALA A 141 -6.82 4.93 -4.89
CA ALA A 141 -8.06 5.45 -4.30
C ALA A 141 -8.32 4.88 -2.89
N PHE A 142 -7.98 3.62 -2.63
CA PHE A 142 -8.09 3.02 -1.30
C PHE A 142 -7.04 3.60 -0.35
N VAL A 143 -5.79 3.70 -0.80
CA VAL A 143 -4.72 4.26 0.05
C VAL A 143 -5.01 5.72 0.40
N ALA A 144 -5.42 6.54 -0.59
CA ALA A 144 -5.68 7.96 -0.41
C ALA A 144 -6.79 8.27 0.61
N SER A 145 -7.85 7.45 0.69
CA SER A 145 -8.93 7.66 1.66
C SER A 145 -8.51 7.36 3.10
N THR A 146 -7.40 6.65 3.32
CA THR A 146 -6.93 6.29 4.66
C THR A 146 -5.96 7.29 5.27
N ILE A 147 -5.32 8.13 4.44
CA ILE A 147 -4.26 9.05 4.89
C ILE A 147 -4.77 10.03 5.95
N PHE A 148 -5.84 10.78 5.64
CA PHE A 148 -6.37 11.79 6.56
C PHE A 148 -6.95 11.22 7.86
N PRO A 149 -7.76 10.14 7.83
CA PRO A 149 -8.25 9.50 9.05
C PRO A 149 -7.14 9.02 9.96
N VAL A 150 -6.07 8.42 9.41
CA VAL A 150 -4.94 7.93 10.20
C VAL A 150 -4.14 9.08 10.79
N VAL A 151 -3.76 10.08 9.97
CA VAL A 151 -2.99 11.23 10.46
C VAL A 151 -3.78 11.98 11.54
N LEU A 152 -5.03 12.35 11.25
CA LEU A 152 -5.82 13.12 12.21
C LEU A 152 -6.22 12.29 13.43
N GLY A 153 -6.40 10.97 13.32
CA GLY A 153 -6.60 10.08 14.46
C GLY A 153 -5.39 10.02 15.39
N LEU A 154 -4.16 10.09 14.84
CA LEU A 154 -2.93 10.12 15.64
C LEU A 154 -2.70 11.48 16.32
N TYR A 155 -3.03 12.59 15.66
CA TYR A 155 -2.78 13.94 16.20
C TYR A 155 -3.95 14.54 16.99
N SER A 156 -5.18 14.07 16.78
CA SER A 156 -6.38 14.66 17.37
C SER A 156 -7.20 13.62 18.13
N ARG A 157 -7.35 13.84 19.44
CA ARG A 157 -8.26 13.05 20.30
C ARG A 157 -9.74 13.29 20.02
N ARG A 158 -10.09 14.18 19.08
CA ARG A 158 -11.50 14.53 18.79
C ARG A 158 -12.13 13.68 17.69
N ILE A 159 -11.33 12.98 16.87
CA ILE A 159 -11.89 12.13 15.82
C ILE A 159 -12.34 10.81 16.42
N THR A 160 -13.63 10.50 16.27
CA THR A 160 -14.18 9.21 16.67
C THR A 160 -14.02 8.18 15.55
N GLY A 161 -13.99 6.89 15.92
CA GLY A 161 -13.88 5.79 14.96
C GLY A 161 -14.98 5.79 13.90
N SER A 162 -16.18 6.31 14.22
CA SER A 162 -17.27 6.43 13.25
C SER A 162 -16.97 7.45 12.14
N TYR A 163 -16.38 8.60 12.47
CA TYR A 163 -16.01 9.59 11.45
C TYR A 163 -14.88 9.07 10.57
N ALA A 164 -13.91 8.36 11.17
CA ALA A 164 -12.83 7.72 10.40
C ALA A 164 -13.39 6.69 9.42
N ALA A 165 -14.30 5.81 9.84
CA ALA A 165 -14.93 4.82 8.98
C ALA A 165 -15.74 5.44 7.84
N VAL A 166 -16.52 6.49 8.12
CA VAL A 166 -17.29 7.22 7.09
C VAL A 166 -16.35 7.93 6.10
N ALA A 167 -15.27 8.54 6.59
CA ALA A 167 -14.29 9.19 5.73
C ALA A 167 -13.59 8.21 4.78
N MET A 168 -13.19 7.04 5.29
CA MET A 168 -12.55 5.99 4.49
C MET A 168 -13.53 5.43 3.45
N THR A 169 -14.75 5.07 3.86
CA THR A 169 -15.75 4.45 2.97
C THR A 169 -16.22 5.41 1.88
N LEU A 170 -16.65 6.63 2.25
CA LEU A 170 -17.09 7.62 1.26
C LEU A 170 -15.95 8.12 0.39
N GLY A 171 -14.73 8.27 0.94
CA GLY A 171 -13.54 8.62 0.17
C GLY A 171 -13.25 7.59 -0.92
N THR A 172 -13.23 6.30 -0.56
CA THR A 172 -13.01 5.22 -1.53
C THR A 172 -14.13 5.13 -2.56
N VAL A 173 -15.40 5.17 -2.14
CA VAL A 173 -16.55 5.06 -3.07
C VAL A 173 -16.57 6.21 -4.06
N LEU A 174 -16.44 7.45 -3.60
CA LEU A 174 -16.43 8.62 -4.48
C LEU A 174 -15.17 8.68 -5.35
N GLY A 175 -14.01 8.27 -4.83
CA GLY A 175 -12.78 8.12 -5.62
C GLY A 175 -12.93 7.11 -6.75
N LEU A 176 -13.56 5.96 -6.50
CA LEU A 176 -13.83 4.94 -7.52
C LEU A 176 -14.89 5.40 -8.53
N ILE A 177 -15.93 6.12 -8.10
CA ILE A 177 -16.90 6.71 -9.04
C ILE A 177 -16.18 7.70 -9.97
N SER A 178 -15.30 8.55 -9.44
CA SER A 178 -14.51 9.47 -10.25
C SER A 178 -13.51 8.77 -11.17
N TYR A 179 -12.97 7.61 -10.77
CA TYR A 179 -12.13 6.77 -11.63
C TYR A 179 -12.85 6.38 -12.92
N PHE A 180 -14.12 5.94 -12.82
CA PHE A 180 -14.90 5.52 -13.98
C PHE A 180 -15.54 6.67 -14.76
N MET A 181 -15.93 7.76 -14.08
CA MET A 181 -16.65 8.88 -14.70
C MET A 181 -15.75 9.92 -15.36
N ILE A 182 -14.57 10.19 -14.79
CA ILE A 182 -13.69 11.27 -15.23
C ILE A 182 -12.40 10.70 -15.83
N GLY A 183 -11.75 9.80 -15.10
CA GLY A 183 -10.54 9.14 -15.56
C GLY A 183 -9.66 8.62 -14.43
N PHE A 184 -8.68 7.78 -14.81
CA PHE A 184 -7.85 7.04 -13.86
C PHE A 184 -7.04 7.93 -12.90
N TYR A 185 -6.61 9.11 -13.35
CA TYR A 185 -5.74 10.01 -12.59
C TYR A 185 -6.45 10.80 -11.48
N VAL A 186 -7.79 10.87 -11.51
CA VAL A 186 -8.59 11.69 -10.57
C VAL A 186 -8.95 10.92 -9.29
N ALA A 187 -8.92 9.60 -9.34
CA ALA A 187 -9.44 8.72 -8.30
C ALA A 187 -8.80 8.98 -6.92
N ALA A 188 -7.46 9.04 -6.88
CA ALA A 188 -6.72 9.29 -5.64
C ALA A 188 -6.96 10.70 -5.11
N LEU A 189 -7.02 11.71 -5.99
CA LEU A 189 -7.23 13.11 -5.60
C LEU A 189 -8.62 13.32 -4.98
N VAL A 190 -9.67 12.80 -5.64
CA VAL A 190 -11.04 12.91 -5.13
C VAL A 190 -11.20 12.12 -3.84
N SER A 191 -10.68 10.90 -3.78
CA SER A 191 -10.69 10.09 -2.56
C SER A 191 -10.06 10.81 -1.38
N CYS A 192 -8.89 11.40 -1.61
CA CYS A 192 -8.14 12.20 -0.64
C CYS A 192 -8.94 13.43 -0.17
N ALA A 193 -9.48 14.20 -1.11
CA ALA A 193 -10.22 15.43 -0.82
C ALA A 193 -11.53 15.18 -0.06
N VAL A 194 -12.28 14.15 -0.47
CA VAL A 194 -13.51 13.72 0.22
C VAL A 194 -13.19 13.28 1.63
N SER A 195 -12.18 12.42 1.80
CA SER A 195 -11.78 11.95 3.13
C SER A 195 -11.31 13.10 4.03
N ALA A 196 -10.52 14.04 3.50
CA ALA A 196 -10.06 15.21 4.24
C ALA A 196 -11.24 16.07 4.70
N SER A 197 -12.22 16.30 3.82
CA SER A 197 -13.40 17.09 4.11
C SER A 197 -14.25 16.48 5.22
N ILE A 198 -14.48 15.17 5.17
CA ILE A 198 -15.25 14.45 6.20
C ILE A 198 -14.52 14.48 7.54
N CYS A 199 -13.20 14.27 7.54
CA CYS A 199 -12.41 14.37 8.77
C CYS A 199 -12.39 15.80 9.34
N ALA A 200 -12.32 16.84 8.50
CA ALA A 200 -12.39 18.23 8.93
C ALA A 200 -13.76 18.56 9.56
N ILE A 201 -14.85 18.08 8.97
CA ILE A 201 -16.20 18.20 9.54
C ILE A 201 -16.28 17.46 10.88
N GLY A 202 -15.70 16.26 10.97
CA GLY A 202 -15.59 15.49 12.20
C GLY A 202 -14.84 16.24 13.30
N LEU A 203 -13.74 16.92 12.98
CA LEU A 203 -12.98 17.76 13.90
C LEU A 203 -13.75 18.98 14.40
N TRP A 204 -14.52 19.62 13.53
CA TRP A 204 -15.34 20.78 13.89
C TRP A 204 -16.57 20.40 14.71
N ARG A 205 -17.20 19.26 14.42
CA ARG A 205 -18.42 18.82 15.12
C ARG A 205 -18.14 18.02 16.39
N SER A 206 -17.03 17.30 16.47
CA SER A 206 -16.75 16.45 17.61
C SER A 206 -16.18 17.25 18.78
N LYS A 207 -16.99 17.38 19.83
CA LYS A 207 -16.56 17.81 21.16
C LYS A 207 -16.16 16.63 22.07
N ALA A 208 -16.30 15.40 21.58
CA ALA A 208 -16.01 14.20 22.35
C ALA A 208 -14.50 13.94 22.41
N ALA A 209 -13.97 13.66 23.60
CA ALA A 209 -12.62 13.15 23.77
C ALA A 209 -12.66 11.63 23.53
N PHE A 210 -11.89 11.15 22.56
CA PHE A 210 -11.68 9.74 22.32
C PHE A 210 -10.86 9.15 23.48
N GLU A 211 -11.46 8.19 24.19
CA GLU A 211 -10.82 7.48 25.31
C GLU A 211 -10.01 6.30 24.78
N TRP A 212 -8.69 6.37 24.96
CA TRP A 212 -7.75 5.34 24.51
C TRP A 212 -7.92 4.01 25.24
N ASP A 213 -8.53 4.02 26.43
CA ASP A 213 -8.79 2.81 27.22
C ASP A 213 -9.74 1.83 26.54
N GLN A 214 -10.55 2.29 25.56
CA GLN A 214 -11.40 1.42 24.75
C GLN A 214 -10.61 0.59 23.71
N LEU A 215 -9.38 0.99 23.40
CA LEU A 215 -8.47 0.28 22.49
C LEU A 215 -7.39 -0.51 23.22
N ALA A 216 -7.34 -0.44 24.55
CA ALA A 216 -6.46 -1.29 25.35
C ALA A 216 -6.97 -2.74 25.22
N GLU A 217 -6.37 -3.49 24.31
CA GLU A 217 -6.46 -4.94 24.35
C GLU A 217 -5.91 -5.34 25.71
N ARG A 218 -6.77 -5.84 26.61
CA ARG A 218 -6.31 -6.50 27.83
C ARG A 218 -5.43 -7.64 27.35
N GLU A 219 -4.12 -7.45 27.41
CA GLU A 219 -3.21 -8.57 27.55
C GLU A 219 -3.68 -9.27 28.82
N GLU A 220 -4.50 -10.33 28.67
CA GLU A 220 -4.72 -11.27 29.76
C GLU A 220 -3.33 -11.79 30.13
N SER A 221 -2.81 -11.22 31.21
CA SER A 221 -1.55 -11.61 31.82
C SER A 221 -1.54 -13.13 31.99
N LEU A 222 -0.58 -13.77 31.32
CA LEU A 222 -0.14 -15.13 31.62
C LEU A 222 0.18 -15.28 33.11
#